data_AF-A0A699YYF8-F1
#
_entry.id   AF-A0A699YYF8-F1
#
_cell.length_a   1.000
_cell.length_b   1.000
_cell.length_c   1.000
_cell.angle_alpha   90.00
_cell.angle_beta   90.00
_cell.angle_gamma   90.00
#
_symmetry.space_group_name_H-M   'P 1'
#
loop_
_entity.id
_entity.type
_entity.pdbx_description
1 polymer ?
#
loop_
_entity_poly.entity_id
_entity_poly.type
_entity_poly.pdbx_seq_one_letter_code
_entity_poly.pdbx_strand_id
1 'polypeptide(L)'
;MQGCVALLLQTQELYDQILAYRFQYPVSTTSGEPLKMLLTHPPEKYSSAAPLTADARQRIVSELLELRKFVNINVCVGPASGVLKDSPPESWKPLDVALTVLIDRSTSRLTTGQRFALNDVEEAHAEQRPSGTYFVYEHRSQ
;
A
#
# COMPACT_ATOMS: atom_id res chain seq x y z
N MET A 1 -7.56 -10.24 -38.82
CA MET A 1 -8.25 -9.90 -37.56
C MET A 1 -7.92 -10.99 -36.54
N GLN A 2 -6.82 -10.85 -35.82
CA GLN A 2 -6.46 -11.75 -34.71
C GLN A 2 -6.93 -11.10 -33.42
N GLY A 3 -7.83 -11.79 -32.72
CA GLY A 3 -8.45 -11.32 -31.49
C GLY A 3 -7.40 -11.09 -30.41
N CYS A 4 -7.48 -9.92 -29.79
CA CYS A 4 -6.80 -9.62 -28.55
C CYS A 4 -7.46 -10.51 -27.48
N VAL A 5 -6.89 -11.69 -27.22
CA VAL A 5 -7.27 -12.49 -26.05
C VAL A 5 -6.77 -11.71 -24.84
N ALA A 6 -7.65 -10.95 -24.20
CA ALA A 6 -7.38 -10.44 -22.87
C ALA A 6 -7.12 -11.65 -21.98
N LEU A 7 -5.85 -11.91 -21.66
CA LEU A 7 -5.50 -12.87 -20.62
C LEU A 7 -6.16 -12.36 -19.34
N LEU A 8 -7.25 -13.01 -18.94
CA LEU A 8 -7.87 -12.80 -17.64
C LEU A 8 -6.78 -13.09 -16.60
N LEU A 9 -6.28 -12.04 -15.96
CA LEU A 9 -5.35 -12.18 -14.85
C LEU A 9 -6.05 -13.02 -13.78
N GLN A 10 -5.48 -14.18 -13.49
CA GLN A 10 -5.95 -15.00 -12.38
C GLN A 10 -5.64 -14.25 -11.10
N THR A 11 -6.67 -14.07 -10.26
CA THR A 11 -6.57 -13.40 -8.98
C THR A 11 -7.06 -14.31 -7.86
N GLN A 12 -6.58 -14.03 -6.66
CA GLN A 12 -7.06 -14.63 -5.43
C GLN A 12 -7.49 -13.52 -4.46
N GLU A 13 -8.46 -13.83 -3.62
CA GLU A 13 -8.96 -12.91 -2.60
C GLU A 13 -8.37 -13.25 -1.23
N LEU A 14 -7.94 -12.22 -0.49
CA LEU A 14 -7.63 -12.30 0.93
C LEU A 14 -8.58 -11.39 1.71
N TYR A 15 -9.14 -11.90 2.79
CA TYR A 15 -10.01 -11.16 3.68
C TYR A 15 -9.71 -11.50 5.14
N ASP A 16 -9.86 -10.51 6.01
CA ASP A 16 -9.85 -10.69 7.46
C ASP A 16 -11.01 -9.91 8.10
N GLN A 17 -11.83 -10.60 8.88
CA GLN A 17 -13.02 -10.00 9.51
C GLN A 17 -12.68 -9.20 10.78
N ILE A 18 -11.58 -9.53 11.47
CA ILE A 18 -11.19 -8.91 12.73
C ILE A 18 -10.51 -7.56 12.46
N LEU A 19 -9.60 -7.53 11.48
CA LEU A 19 -8.86 -6.34 11.04
C LEU A 19 -9.55 -5.60 9.88
N ALA A 20 -10.71 -6.10 9.45
CA ALA A 20 -11.64 -5.47 8.50
C ALA A 20 -11.02 -5.06 7.16
N TYR A 21 -10.12 -5.88 6.60
CA TYR A 21 -9.57 -5.66 5.26
C TYR A 21 -10.00 -6.76 4.28
N ARG A 22 -10.11 -6.38 3.01
CA ARG A 22 -10.35 -7.30 1.89
C ARG A 22 -9.69 -6.76 0.64
N PHE A 23 -8.93 -7.60 -0.07
CA PHE A 23 -8.33 -7.23 -1.35
C PHE A 23 -8.10 -8.45 -2.25
N GLN A 24 -7.99 -8.19 -3.54
CA GLN A 24 -7.62 -9.18 -4.55
C GLN A 24 -6.16 -8.96 -4.96
N TYR A 25 -5.45 -10.04 -5.24
CA TYR A 25 -4.07 -10.00 -5.71
C TYR A 25 -3.85 -11.00 -6.86
N PRO A 26 -2.91 -10.72 -7.78
CA PRO A 26 -2.62 -11.62 -8.89
C PRO A 26 -1.91 -12.88 -8.42
N VAL A 27 -2.25 -14.03 -9.01
CA VAL A 27 -1.56 -15.32 -8.79
C VAL A 27 -0.69 -15.74 -9.98
N SER A 28 -0.68 -14.94 -11.05
CA SER A 28 0.17 -15.11 -12.22
C SER A 28 0.59 -13.76 -12.80
N THR A 29 1.71 -13.73 -13.51
CA THR A 29 2.12 -12.56 -14.32
C THR A 29 1.28 -12.45 -15.58
N THR A 30 1.42 -11.34 -16.30
CA THR A 30 0.83 -11.13 -17.64
C THR A 30 1.34 -12.14 -18.67
N SER A 31 2.55 -12.69 -18.48
CA SER A 31 3.11 -13.78 -19.28
C SER A 31 2.61 -15.18 -18.89
N GLY A 32 1.74 -15.28 -17.88
CA GLY A 32 1.16 -16.56 -17.43
C GLY A 32 2.04 -17.34 -16.45
N GLU A 33 3.19 -16.81 -16.04
CA GLU A 33 4.02 -17.46 -15.04
C GLU A 33 3.41 -17.32 -13.63
N PRO A 34 3.42 -18.38 -12.80
CA PRO A 34 2.82 -18.32 -11.47
C PRO A 34 3.58 -17.38 -10.53
N LEU A 35 2.84 -16.70 -9.67
CA LEU A 35 3.32 -15.94 -8.51
C LEU A 35 3.09 -16.77 -7.25
N LYS A 36 4.17 -17.26 -6.61
CA LYS A 36 4.07 -18.03 -5.37
C LYS A 36 3.97 -17.09 -4.17
N MET A 37 2.83 -16.43 -4.03
CA MET A 37 2.56 -15.50 -2.93
C MET A 37 2.54 -16.25 -1.59
N LEU A 38 3.45 -15.89 -0.69
CA LEU A 38 3.54 -16.41 0.68
C LEU A 38 2.96 -15.39 1.66
N LEU A 39 2.02 -15.81 2.51
CA LEU A 39 1.53 -14.99 3.62
C LEU A 39 2.56 -15.07 4.76
N THR A 40 3.22 -13.94 5.06
CA THR A 40 4.33 -13.90 6.04
C THR A 40 3.88 -13.44 7.43
N HIS A 41 2.81 -12.65 7.49
CA HIS A 41 2.17 -12.22 8.72
C HIS A 41 0.74 -12.75 8.75
N PRO A 42 0.45 -13.84 9.50
CA PRO A 42 -0.93 -14.13 9.84
C PRO A 42 -1.51 -12.93 10.60
N PRO A 43 -2.82 -12.63 10.49
CA PRO A 43 -3.46 -11.51 11.18
C PRO A 43 -3.32 -11.65 12.69
N GLU A 44 -2.22 -11.15 13.26
CA GLU A 44 -2.00 -11.14 14.69
C GLU A 44 -2.70 -9.93 15.32
N LYS A 45 -3.36 -10.17 16.46
CA LYS A 45 -3.96 -9.11 17.28
C LYS A 45 -2.92 -8.00 17.48
N TYR A 46 -3.35 -6.74 17.27
CA TYR A 46 -2.57 -5.51 17.44
C TYR A 46 -1.27 -5.68 18.24
N SER A 47 -0.13 -5.62 17.57
CA SER A 47 1.17 -5.59 18.24
C SER A 47 1.22 -4.40 19.20
N SER A 48 1.42 -4.71 20.48
CA SER A 48 1.51 -3.76 21.60
C SER A 48 2.86 -3.03 21.68
N ALA A 49 3.77 -3.27 20.72
CA ALA A 49 5.07 -2.63 20.71
C ALA A 49 4.94 -1.11 20.57
N ALA A 50 5.70 -0.38 21.38
CA ALA A 50 5.71 1.08 21.34
C ALA A 50 6.22 1.58 19.97
N PRO A 51 5.57 2.56 19.35
CA PRO A 51 5.97 3.08 18.05
C PRO A 51 7.35 3.77 18.16
N LEU A 52 8.19 3.57 17.14
CA LEU A 52 9.58 4.08 17.12
C LEU A 52 9.66 5.61 17.00
N THR A 53 8.58 6.27 16.59
CA THR A 53 8.40 7.72 16.64
C THR A 53 6.97 8.05 17.09
N ALA A 54 6.73 9.26 17.59
CA ALA A 54 5.39 9.70 18.03
C ALA A 54 4.34 9.65 16.90
N ASP A 55 4.80 9.68 15.64
CA ASP A 55 4.00 9.68 14.42
C ASP A 55 4.03 8.34 13.66
N ALA A 56 4.92 7.39 14.02
CA ALA A 56 5.01 6.07 13.41
C ALA A 56 3.86 5.17 13.89
N ARG A 57 2.65 5.40 13.38
CA ARG A 57 1.44 4.70 13.81
C ARG A 57 0.88 3.71 12.78
N GLN A 58 1.50 3.60 11.61
CA GLN A 58 1.13 2.60 10.60
C GLN A 58 1.57 1.20 11.04
N ARG A 59 0.61 0.30 11.18
CA ARG A 59 0.83 -1.12 11.52
C ARG A 59 0.59 -1.98 10.28
N ILE A 60 1.52 -2.84 9.94
CA ILE A 60 1.31 -3.86 8.90
C ILE A 60 0.34 -4.91 9.47
N VAL A 61 -0.81 -5.07 8.84
CA VAL A 61 -1.87 -6.01 9.25
C VAL A 61 -1.97 -7.23 8.32
N SER A 62 -1.36 -7.15 7.14
CA SER A 62 -1.25 -8.25 6.18
C SER A 62 -0.03 -8.03 5.30
N GLU A 63 0.71 -9.10 5.04
CA GLU A 63 1.85 -9.08 4.13
C GLU A 63 1.88 -10.36 3.28
N LEU A 64 1.89 -10.18 1.96
CA LEU A 64 2.11 -11.23 0.98
C LEU A 64 3.41 -10.96 0.24
N LEU A 65 4.19 -12.00 -0.01
CA LEU A 65 5.49 -11.87 -0.64
C LEU A 65 5.77 -13.01 -1.62
N GLU A 66 6.26 -12.69 -2.82
CA GLU A 66 6.91 -13.64 -3.73
C GLU A 66 8.39 -13.27 -3.89
N LEU A 67 9.24 -14.07 -3.26
CA LEU A 67 10.68 -13.91 -3.17
C LEU A 67 11.36 -13.89 -4.54
N ARG A 68 10.88 -14.71 -5.50
CA ARG A 68 11.60 -14.90 -6.77
C ARG A 68 11.42 -13.75 -7.76
N LYS A 69 10.33 -13.00 -7.62
CA LYS A 69 10.01 -11.86 -8.50
C LYS A 69 10.01 -10.54 -7.74
N PHE A 70 10.42 -10.55 -6.47
CA PHE A 70 10.47 -9.38 -5.58
C PHE A 70 9.14 -8.61 -5.53
N VAL A 71 8.02 -9.34 -5.57
CA VAL A 71 6.69 -8.76 -5.45
C VAL A 71 6.25 -8.83 -3.99
N ASN A 72 5.84 -7.70 -3.44
CA ASN A 72 5.35 -7.59 -2.07
C ASN A 72 4.05 -6.78 -2.05
N ILE A 73 3.08 -7.24 -1.26
CA ILE A 73 1.80 -6.56 -1.05
C ILE A 73 1.59 -6.42 0.46
N ASN A 74 1.54 -5.18 0.92
CA ASN A 74 1.41 -4.85 2.35
C ASN A 74 0.16 -4.02 2.57
N VAL A 75 -0.66 -4.45 3.53
CA VAL A 75 -1.77 -3.65 4.05
C VAL A 75 -1.35 -3.06 5.37
N CYS A 76 -1.41 -1.73 5.46
CA CYS A 76 -1.09 -1.00 6.67
C CYS A 76 -2.32 -0.25 7.19
N VAL A 77 -2.48 -0.19 8.50
CA VAL A 77 -3.55 0.56 9.16
C VAL A 77 -2.95 1.46 10.25
N GLY A 78 -3.37 2.72 10.24
CA GLY A 78 -2.95 3.73 11.20
C GLY A 78 -3.76 5.02 11.02
N PRO A 79 -3.72 5.92 12.02
CA PRO A 79 -4.29 7.25 11.87
C PRO A 79 -3.53 8.05 10.81
N ALA A 80 -4.17 9.06 10.23
CA ALA A 80 -3.50 10.03 9.38
C ALA A 80 -2.39 10.78 10.15
N SER A 81 -1.29 11.07 9.45
CA SER A 81 -0.10 11.76 9.97
C SER A 81 0.19 13.04 9.19
N GLY A 82 1.21 13.79 9.62
CA GLY A 82 1.71 14.95 8.88
C GLY A 82 0.63 15.98 8.52
N VAL A 83 0.62 16.42 7.25
CA VAL A 83 -0.31 17.44 6.73
C VAL A 83 -1.77 16.97 6.65
N LEU A 84 -1.98 15.65 6.66
CA LEU A 84 -3.32 15.05 6.58
C LEU A 84 -4.02 15.02 7.93
N LYS A 85 -3.26 14.98 9.03
CA LYS A 85 -3.79 14.81 10.39
C LYS A 85 -4.80 15.90 10.79
N ASP A 86 -4.52 17.13 10.41
CA ASP A 86 -5.30 18.31 10.84
C ASP A 86 -6.33 18.76 9.78
N SER A 87 -6.51 17.99 8.70
CA SER A 87 -7.42 18.30 7.61
C SER A 87 -8.45 17.18 7.38
N PRO A 88 -9.69 17.51 7.02
CA PRO A 88 -10.72 16.49 6.76
C PRO A 88 -10.40 15.70 5.47
N PRO A 89 -10.70 14.38 5.40
CA PRO A 89 -10.37 13.54 4.25
C PRO A 89 -10.84 14.06 2.89
N GLU A 90 -11.95 14.79 2.87
CA GLU A 90 -12.54 15.39 1.67
C GLU A 90 -11.68 16.51 1.08
N SER A 91 -10.78 17.08 1.88
CA SER A 91 -9.86 18.16 1.46
C SER A 91 -8.47 17.66 1.06
N TRP A 92 -8.21 16.36 1.23
CA TRP A 92 -6.90 15.78 0.95
C TRP A 92 -6.60 15.79 -0.55
N LYS A 93 -5.39 16.23 -0.90
CA LYS A 93 -4.90 16.20 -2.28
C LYS A 93 -4.15 14.89 -2.54
N PRO A 94 -4.31 14.25 -3.72
CA PRO A 94 -3.66 12.97 -3.99
C PRO A 94 -2.14 12.96 -3.79
N LEU A 95 -1.45 14.02 -4.22
CA LEU A 95 0.00 14.15 -4.05
C LEU A 95 0.39 14.24 -2.56
N ASP A 96 -0.34 15.03 -1.77
CA ASP A 96 -0.09 15.16 -0.32
C ASP A 96 -0.29 13.82 0.39
N VAL A 97 -1.29 13.04 -0.04
CA VAL A 97 -1.54 11.68 0.48
C VAL A 97 -0.39 10.74 0.13
N ALA A 98 0.00 10.67 -1.14
CA ALA A 98 1.09 9.81 -1.61
C ALA A 98 2.39 10.09 -0.85
N LEU A 99 2.77 11.37 -0.73
CA LEU A 99 4.00 11.76 -0.05
C LEU A 99 3.95 11.46 1.46
N THR A 100 2.80 11.67 2.11
CA THR A 100 2.62 11.32 3.53
C THR A 100 2.76 9.82 3.76
N VAL A 101 2.16 8.98 2.90
CA VAL A 101 2.30 7.51 2.98
C VAL A 101 3.77 7.09 2.79
N LEU A 102 4.49 7.67 1.84
CA LEU A 102 5.90 7.37 1.60
C LEU A 102 6.79 7.77 2.79
N ILE A 103 6.49 8.90 3.44
CA ILE A 103 7.16 9.33 4.67
C ILE A 103 6.89 8.34 5.80
N ASP A 104 5.64 7.91 5.99
CA ASP A 104 5.23 6.96 7.03
C ASP A 104 5.90 5.58 6.84
N ARG A 105 6.08 5.15 5.59
CA ARG A 105 6.72 3.87 5.25
C ARG A 105 8.25 3.93 5.26
N SER A 106 8.85 5.12 5.26
CA SER A 106 10.30 5.27 5.25
C SER A 106 10.92 4.83 6.59
N THR A 107 11.77 3.81 6.55
CA THR A 107 12.49 3.28 7.72
C THR A 107 13.80 4.03 8.02
N SER A 108 14.25 4.87 7.08
CA SER A 108 15.49 5.63 7.19
C SER A 108 15.36 6.79 8.18
N ARG A 109 16.39 6.96 9.03
CA ARG A 109 16.55 8.12 9.93
C ARG A 109 16.96 9.38 9.14
N LEU A 110 16.10 9.79 8.21
CA LEU A 110 16.26 10.98 7.39
C LEU A 110 15.28 12.06 7.84
N THR A 111 15.70 13.32 7.74
CA THR A 111 14.81 14.45 7.94
C THR A 111 13.66 14.43 6.91
N THR A 112 12.50 14.99 7.23
CA THR A 112 11.33 14.98 6.33
C THR A 112 11.67 15.52 4.93
N GLY A 113 12.47 16.59 4.84
CA GLY A 113 12.93 17.14 3.55
C GLY A 113 13.80 16.18 2.72
N GLN A 114 14.64 15.37 3.37
CA GLN A 114 15.43 14.32 2.69
C GLN A 114 14.56 13.13 2.25
N ARG A 115 13.46 12.84 2.95
CA ARG A 115 12.51 11.76 2.58
C ARG A 115 11.72 12.10 1.31
N PHE A 116 11.33 13.37 1.15
CA PHE A 116 10.73 13.86 -0.10
C PHE A 116 11.71 13.73 -1.28
N ALA A 117 12.98 14.05 -1.09
CA ALA A 117 13.98 14.03 -2.17
C ALA A 117 14.31 12.61 -2.70
N LEU A 118 13.99 11.55 -1.95
CA LEU A 118 14.26 10.16 -2.33
C LEU A 118 13.07 9.43 -2.95
N ASN A 119 11.88 10.03 -2.87
CA ASN A 119 10.65 9.43 -3.39
C ASN A 119 10.13 10.29 -4.53
N ASP A 120 10.25 9.78 -5.75
CA ASP A 120 9.69 10.42 -6.93
C ASP A 120 8.30 9.83 -7.18
N VAL A 121 7.26 10.64 -6.98
CA VAL A 121 5.86 10.27 -7.25
C VAL A 121 5.61 10.54 -8.73
N GLU A 122 5.48 9.47 -9.51
CA GLU A 122 5.26 9.57 -10.96
C GLU A 122 3.82 9.97 -11.28
N GLU A 123 2.88 9.45 -10.50
CA GLU A 123 1.45 9.72 -10.64
C GLU A 123 0.77 9.71 -9.27
N ALA A 124 -0.21 10.60 -9.07
CA ALA A 124 -1.14 10.52 -7.94
C ALA A 124 -2.52 11.07 -8.34
N HIS A 125 -3.57 10.30 -8.11
CA HIS A 125 -4.96 10.70 -8.39
C HIS A 125 -5.93 10.18 -7.33
N ALA A 126 -7.13 10.77 -7.29
CA ALA A 126 -8.25 10.29 -6.50
C ALA A 126 -9.22 9.50 -7.38
N GLU A 127 -9.73 8.40 -6.87
CA GLU A 127 -10.70 7.52 -7.53
C GLU A 127 -11.92 7.35 -6.63
N GLN A 128 -13.12 7.64 -7.16
CA GLN A 128 -14.37 7.35 -6.44
C GLN A 128 -14.79 5.91 -6.65
N ARG A 129 -14.93 5.18 -5.54
CA ARG A 129 -15.47 3.82 -5.49
C ARG A 129 -16.74 3.80 -4.63
N PRO A 130 -17.58 2.76 -4.74
CA PRO A 130 -18.78 2.65 -3.90
C PRO A 130 -18.51 2.70 -2.39
N SER A 131 -17.32 2.30 -1.95
CA SER A 131 -16.88 2.33 -0.55
C SER A 131 -16.27 3.67 -0.10
N GLY A 132 -16.12 4.65 -1.00
CA GLY A 132 -15.56 5.96 -0.70
C GLY A 132 -14.47 6.41 -1.67
N THR A 133 -13.76 7.47 -1.28
CA THR A 133 -12.62 8.02 -2.03
C THR A 133 -11.37 7.20 -1.77
N TYR A 134 -10.70 6.78 -2.84
CA TYR A 134 -9.41 6.11 -2.81
C TYR A 134 -8.35 7.04 -3.41
N PHE A 135 -7.17 7.04 -2.82
CA PHE A 135 -6.00 7.74 -3.38
C PHE A 135 -5.05 6.69 -3.94
N VAL A 136 -4.77 6.80 -5.23
CA VAL A 136 -3.90 5.87 -5.97
C VAL A 136 -2.67 6.64 -6.39
N TYR A 137 -1.49 6.04 -6.21
CA TYR A 137 -0.23 6.65 -6.58
C TYR A 137 0.76 5.62 -7.09
N GLU A 138 1.64 6.07 -7.97
CA GLU A 138 2.81 5.33 -8.45
C GLU A 138 4.07 6.09 -8.06
N HIS A 139 5.09 5.38 -7.60
CA HIS A 139 6.35 5.99 -7.21
C HIS A 139 7.54 5.10 -7.57
N ARG A 140 8.69 5.73 -7.76
CA ARG A 140 9.98 5.04 -7.84
C ARG A 140 10.76 5.29 -6.56
N SER A 141 11.17 4.20 -5.91
CA SER A 141 12.17 4.26 -4.85
C SER A 141 13.55 4.33 -5.49
N GLN A 142 14.35 5.34 -5.12
CA GLN A 142 15.77 5.41 -5.47
C GLN A 142 16.65 4.67 -4.45
#